data_AF-A0A1F4MYA1-F1
#
_entry.id   AF-A0A1F4MYA1-F1
#
_cell.length_a   1.000
_cell.length_b   1.000
_cell.length_c   1.000
_cell.angle_alpha   90.00
_cell.angle_beta   90.00
_cell.angle_gamma   90.00
#
_symmetry.space_group_name_H-M   'P 1'
#
loop_
_entity.id
_entity.type
_entity.pdbx_description
1 polymer ?
#
loop_
_entity_poly.entity_id
_entity_poly.type
_entity_poly.pdbx_seq_one_letter_code
_entity_poly.pdbx_strand_id
1 'polypeptide(L)'
;MPVTSTRRIHIAQQFTRFGFGEHVDENAPFYSPNFLTQELTTTEVQAVLTIVQRYNAFYGLTVAGALGRFRGRVKGWKFGRADAPQLVVTLPFWTHQAEEIPQGSPVGKPVPDDENLALVEELRQLFLRDLDANRFEALDDTEHVFAAYWG
;
A
#
# COMPACT_ATOMS: atom_id res chain seq x y z
N MET A 1 10.50 11.68 2.33
CA MET A 1 10.93 10.70 1.30
C MET A 1 9.80 9.70 1.18
N PRO A 2 9.62 9.08 0.00
CA PRO A 2 10.23 7.76 -0.08
C PRO A 2 11.13 7.62 -1.32
N VAL A 3 12.42 7.38 -1.04
CA VAL A 3 13.35 6.77 -1.99
C VAL A 3 13.51 5.32 -1.50
N THR A 4 13.44 4.38 -2.43
CA THR A 4 13.52 2.95 -2.13
C THR A 4 14.80 2.60 -1.38
N SER A 5 14.70 1.82 -0.30
CA SER A 5 15.85 1.34 0.46
C SER A 5 15.69 -0.11 0.94
N THR A 6 16.74 -0.92 0.74
CA THR A 6 16.79 -2.31 1.21
C THR A 6 16.54 -2.45 2.71
N ARG A 7 17.02 -1.49 3.52
CA ARG A 7 16.79 -1.51 4.98
C ARG A 7 15.30 -1.33 5.33
N ARG A 8 14.59 -0.45 4.60
CA ARG A 8 13.15 -0.22 4.83
C ARG A 8 12.33 -1.44 4.43
N ILE A 9 12.68 -2.08 3.31
CA ILE A 9 12.08 -3.37 2.91
C ILE A 9 12.26 -4.37 4.03
N HIS A 10 13.49 -4.61 4.49
CA HIS A 10 13.76 -5.61 5.53
C HIS A 10 12.95 -5.37 6.81
N ILE A 11 12.90 -4.12 7.30
CA ILE A 11 12.13 -3.78 8.51
C ILE A 11 10.62 -4.00 8.28
N ALA A 12 10.07 -3.50 7.18
CA ALA A 12 8.64 -3.66 6.87
C ALA A 12 8.25 -5.14 6.74
N GLN A 13 9.12 -5.94 6.12
CA GLN A 13 8.96 -7.38 6.01
C GLN A 13 8.89 -8.08 7.38
N GLN A 14 9.73 -7.70 8.35
CA GLN A 14 9.66 -8.25 9.71
C GLN A 14 8.32 -7.91 10.39
N PHE A 15 7.87 -6.67 10.28
CA PHE A 15 6.57 -6.26 10.83
C PHE A 15 5.40 -7.05 10.22
N THR A 16 5.41 -7.27 8.91
CA THR A 16 4.39 -8.08 8.24
C THR A 16 4.42 -9.54 8.69
N ARG A 17 5.61 -10.12 8.88
CA ARG A 17 5.73 -11.48 9.43
C ARG A 17 5.15 -11.57 10.85
N PHE A 18 5.35 -10.56 11.70
CA PHE A 18 4.72 -10.54 13.02
C PHE A 18 3.19 -10.37 12.94
N GLY A 19 2.68 -9.52 12.06
CA GLY A 19 1.24 -9.27 11.98
C GLY A 19 0.42 -10.40 11.34
N PHE A 20 1.06 -11.18 10.47
CA PHE A 20 0.49 -12.39 9.87
C PHE A 20 1.13 -13.67 10.44
N GLY A 21 1.72 -13.59 11.64
CA GLY A 21 2.49 -14.66 12.28
C GLY A 21 1.79 -16.00 12.23
N GLU A 22 0.54 -16.08 12.68
CA GLU A 22 -0.27 -17.30 12.64
C GLU A 22 -0.43 -17.96 11.25
N HIS A 23 -0.21 -17.23 10.16
CA HIS A 23 -0.31 -17.72 8.78
C HIS A 23 1.04 -17.89 8.08
N VAL A 24 2.12 -17.43 8.72
CA VAL A 24 3.49 -17.50 8.21
C VAL A 24 4.36 -18.44 9.05
N ASP A 25 4.07 -18.53 10.36
CA ASP A 25 4.72 -19.36 11.38
C ASP A 25 3.72 -19.65 12.53
N GLU A 26 3.15 -20.85 12.53
CA GLU A 26 2.15 -21.30 13.53
C GLU A 26 2.66 -21.27 14.98
N ASN A 27 3.98 -21.23 15.19
CA ASN A 27 4.60 -21.19 16.52
C ASN A 27 5.14 -19.80 16.90
N ALA A 28 4.72 -18.75 16.18
CA ALA A 28 5.20 -17.39 16.43
C ALA A 28 4.93 -16.96 17.88
N PRO A 29 5.96 -16.60 18.67
CA PRO A 29 5.81 -16.24 20.09
C PRO A 29 5.14 -14.86 20.30
N PHE A 30 4.97 -14.09 19.23
CA PHE A 30 4.34 -12.78 19.22
C PHE A 30 3.65 -12.54 17.89
N TYR A 31 2.44 -12.01 17.93
CA TYR A 31 1.73 -11.51 16.76
C TYR A 31 0.96 -10.23 17.09
N SER A 32 0.77 -9.37 16.08
CA SER A 32 0.00 -8.13 16.20
C SER A 32 -1.10 -8.10 15.15
N PRO A 33 -2.36 -8.44 15.49
CA PRO A 33 -3.44 -8.51 14.52
C PRO A 33 -3.82 -7.14 13.94
N ASN A 34 -3.39 -6.07 14.62
CA ASN A 34 -3.57 -4.69 14.19
C ASN A 34 -2.20 -4.03 14.02
N PHE A 35 -1.85 -3.70 12.78
CA PHE A 35 -0.65 -2.94 12.47
C PHE A 35 -0.76 -2.30 11.09
N LEU A 36 0.04 -1.26 10.88
CA LEU A 36 0.21 -0.65 9.56
C LEU A 36 1.67 -0.24 9.42
N THR A 37 2.30 -0.53 8.28
CA THR A 37 3.67 -0.09 8.03
C THR A 37 3.75 1.44 7.98
N GLN A 38 4.98 1.97 8.07
CA GLN A 38 5.26 3.30 7.55
C GLN A 38 4.89 3.39 6.06
N GLU A 39 4.79 4.62 5.53
CA GLU A 39 4.65 4.84 4.08
C GLU A 39 5.85 4.24 3.34
N LEU A 40 5.60 3.52 2.26
CA LEU A 40 6.54 2.75 1.43
C LEU A 40 6.40 3.18 -0.04
N THR A 41 7.47 3.05 -0.83
CA THR A 41 7.34 3.10 -2.31
C THR A 41 6.60 1.89 -2.84
N THR A 42 6.14 1.94 -4.10
CA THR A 42 5.58 0.80 -4.83
C THR A 42 6.56 -0.38 -4.82
N THR A 43 7.85 -0.13 -5.04
CA THR A 43 8.88 -1.18 -5.00
C THR A 43 9.00 -1.80 -3.61
N GLU A 44 8.96 -0.99 -2.56
CA GLU A 44 9.04 -1.46 -1.18
C GLU A 44 7.81 -2.28 -0.79
N VAL A 45 6.60 -1.77 -1.06
CA VAL A 45 5.36 -2.47 -0.70
C VAL A 45 5.19 -3.77 -1.50
N GLN A 46 5.63 -3.82 -2.76
CA GLN A 46 5.63 -5.05 -3.55
C GLN A 46 6.41 -6.17 -2.86
N ALA A 47 7.61 -5.86 -2.36
CA ALA A 47 8.44 -6.83 -1.64
C ALA A 47 7.85 -7.26 -0.28
N VAL A 48 6.99 -6.44 0.31
CA VAL A 48 6.31 -6.74 1.58
C VAL A 48 5.08 -7.61 1.35
N LEU A 49 4.26 -7.28 0.35
CA LEU A 49 3.03 -8.00 0.01
C LEU A 49 3.29 -9.48 -0.30
N THR A 50 4.42 -9.81 -0.93
CA THR A 50 4.78 -11.20 -1.27
C THR A 50 5.06 -12.09 -0.06
N ILE A 51 5.16 -11.54 1.16
CA ILE A 51 5.28 -12.35 2.38
C ILE A 51 3.99 -13.11 2.66
N VAL A 52 2.86 -12.46 2.45
CA VAL A 52 1.54 -13.06 2.68
C VAL A 52 1.13 -13.74 1.37
N GLN A 53 1.41 -15.04 1.27
CA GLN A 53 1.11 -15.79 0.04
C GLN A 53 -0.38 -15.74 -0.30
N ARG A 54 -1.23 -16.02 0.70
CA ARG A 54 -2.68 -15.98 0.59
C ARG A 54 -3.33 -15.69 1.94
N TYR A 55 -4.41 -14.91 1.92
CA TYR A 55 -5.31 -14.70 3.07
C TYR A 55 -6.72 -14.47 2.51
N ASN A 56 -7.66 -15.39 2.73
CA ASN A 56 -8.98 -15.33 2.08
C ASN A 56 -8.85 -15.12 0.55
N ALA A 57 -9.39 -14.01 0.04
CA ALA A 57 -9.30 -13.57 -1.36
C ALA A 57 -8.02 -12.77 -1.69
N PHE A 58 -7.24 -12.36 -0.67
CA PHE A 58 -5.97 -11.67 -0.88
C PHE A 58 -4.90 -12.65 -1.35
N TYR A 59 -4.27 -12.35 -2.49
CA TYR A 59 -3.12 -13.08 -3.03
C TYR A 59 -1.93 -12.12 -3.16
N GLY A 60 -0.97 -12.19 -2.24
CA GLY A 60 0.07 -11.17 -2.12
C GLY A 60 0.91 -10.96 -3.37
N LEU A 61 1.23 -12.04 -4.10
CA LEU A 61 1.97 -11.95 -5.37
C LEU A 61 1.17 -11.26 -6.47
N THR A 62 -0.13 -11.57 -6.58
CA THR A 62 -1.04 -10.96 -7.57
C THR A 62 -1.24 -9.48 -7.30
N VAL A 63 -1.51 -9.12 -6.04
CA VAL A 63 -1.67 -7.74 -5.62
C VAL A 63 -0.37 -6.96 -5.88
N ALA A 64 0.78 -7.50 -5.45
CA ALA A 64 2.09 -6.88 -5.70
C ALA A 64 2.33 -6.62 -7.19
N GLY A 65 2.10 -7.61 -8.05
CA GLY A 65 2.28 -7.46 -9.50
C GLY A 65 1.41 -6.34 -10.09
N ALA A 66 0.16 -6.23 -9.64
CA ALA A 66 -0.78 -5.26 -10.15
C ALA A 66 -0.46 -3.80 -9.76
N LEU A 67 0.19 -3.57 -8.60
CA LEU A 67 0.54 -2.22 -8.13
C LEU A 67 1.59 -1.53 -9.02
N GLY A 68 2.36 -2.28 -9.81
CA GLY A 68 3.44 -1.72 -10.64
C GLY A 68 2.97 -0.60 -11.57
N ARG A 69 1.70 -0.64 -12.03
CA ARG A 69 1.11 0.37 -12.93
C ARG A 69 0.91 1.75 -12.29
N PHE A 70 0.99 1.85 -10.96
CA PHE A 70 0.81 3.10 -10.21
C PHE A 70 2.14 3.71 -9.74
N ARG A 71 3.27 3.10 -10.10
CA ARG A 71 4.59 3.58 -9.71
C ARG A 71 4.79 5.02 -10.16
N GLY A 72 5.23 5.87 -9.24
CA GLY A 72 5.45 7.30 -9.49
C GLY A 72 4.19 8.14 -9.70
N ARG A 73 2.99 7.57 -9.56
CA ARG A 73 1.69 8.29 -9.62
C ARG A 73 1.08 8.53 -8.25
N VAL A 74 1.48 7.72 -7.26
CA VAL A 74 1.03 7.84 -5.87
C VAL A 74 2.14 8.43 -5.02
N LYS A 75 1.79 8.97 -3.84
CA LYS A 75 2.78 9.40 -2.86
C LYS A 75 3.42 8.22 -2.13
N GLY A 76 2.64 7.17 -1.90
CA GLY A 76 3.15 5.92 -1.36
C GLY A 76 2.05 5.00 -0.85
N TRP A 77 2.49 3.90 -0.25
CA TRP A 77 1.64 2.82 0.21
C TRP A 77 1.90 2.48 1.68
N LYS A 78 0.90 1.97 2.37
CA LYS A 78 1.11 1.28 3.65
C LYS A 78 0.39 -0.05 3.60
N PHE A 79 1.04 -1.11 4.07
CA PHE A 79 0.42 -2.42 4.17
C PHE A 79 0.32 -2.82 5.63
N GLY A 80 -0.75 -3.54 5.96
CA GLY A 80 -1.06 -3.85 7.32
C GLY A 80 -2.15 -4.88 7.46
N ARG A 81 -2.65 -4.96 8.68
CA ARG A 81 -3.80 -5.77 9.05
C ARG A 81 -4.65 -4.99 10.04
N ALA A 82 -5.96 -5.04 9.83
CA ALA A 82 -6.98 -4.61 10.78
C ALA A 82 -8.08 -5.67 10.74
N ASP A 83 -7.87 -6.76 11.48
CA ASP A 83 -8.56 -8.07 11.39
C ASP A 83 -8.36 -8.80 10.05
N ALA A 84 -8.29 -8.08 8.93
CA ALA A 84 -8.02 -8.54 7.58
C ALA A 84 -6.87 -7.75 6.92
N PRO A 85 -6.25 -8.25 5.84
CA PRO A 85 -5.29 -7.50 5.06
C PRO A 85 -5.85 -6.14 4.65
N GLN A 86 -5.05 -5.10 4.90
CA GLN A 86 -5.35 -3.72 4.57
C GLN A 86 -4.21 -3.14 3.75
N LEU A 87 -4.52 -2.56 2.59
CA LEU A 87 -3.58 -1.81 1.78
C LEU A 87 -4.06 -0.37 1.64
N VAL A 88 -3.28 0.56 2.17
CA VAL A 88 -3.54 1.99 2.13
C VAL A 88 -2.72 2.63 1.03
N VAL A 89 -3.34 3.49 0.23
CA VAL A 89 -2.69 4.32 -0.78
C VAL A 89 -2.85 5.78 -0.41
N THR A 90 -1.74 6.53 -0.50
CA THR A 90 -1.73 7.99 -0.35
C THR A 90 -1.52 8.62 -1.74
N LEU A 91 -2.40 9.53 -2.13
CA LEU A 91 -2.29 10.30 -3.37
C LEU A 91 -1.53 11.62 -3.14
N PRO A 92 -0.73 12.09 -4.11
CA PRO A 92 -0.02 13.35 -3.98
C PRO A 92 -0.97 14.55 -4.14
N PHE A 93 -0.86 15.56 -3.27
CA PHE A 93 -1.48 16.88 -3.50
C PHE A 93 -0.69 17.70 -4.51
N TRP A 94 0.62 17.49 -4.54
CA TRP A 94 1.56 18.18 -5.42
C TRP A 94 2.41 17.17 -6.14
N THR A 95 2.72 17.44 -7.41
CA THR A 95 3.54 16.58 -8.27
C THR A 95 4.88 16.16 -7.65
N HIS A 96 5.52 16.99 -6.83
CA HIS A 96 6.79 16.68 -6.15
C HIS A 96 6.64 15.70 -4.96
N GLN A 97 5.41 15.36 -4.58
CA GLN A 97 5.11 14.42 -3.50
C GLN A 97 4.93 12.99 -3.99
N ALA A 98 4.88 12.76 -5.31
CA ALA A 98 4.87 11.41 -5.84
C ALA A 98 6.11 10.64 -5.35
N GLU A 99 5.96 9.34 -5.18
CA GLU A 99 7.03 8.47 -4.71
C GLU A 99 8.26 8.53 -5.61
N GLU A 100 9.41 8.14 -5.06
CA GLU A 100 10.70 8.13 -5.76
C GLU A 100 11.23 9.52 -6.17
N ILE A 101 10.48 10.60 -5.93
CA ILE A 101 10.99 11.97 -6.02
C ILE A 101 11.89 12.28 -4.82
N PRO A 102 13.15 12.72 -5.05
CA PRO A 102 14.08 13.05 -3.98
C PRO A 102 13.55 14.11 -3.01
N GLN A 103 13.91 13.98 -1.74
CA GLN A 103 13.69 15.07 -0.79
C GLN A 103 14.48 16.32 -1.22
N GLY A 104 13.81 17.47 -1.22
CA GLY A 104 14.41 18.74 -1.64
C GLY A 104 14.27 19.04 -3.14
N SER A 105 13.54 18.21 -3.89
CA SER A 105 13.08 18.60 -5.23
C SER A 105 12.30 19.92 -5.17
N PRO A 106 12.40 20.78 -6.21
CA PRO A 106 11.64 22.02 -6.27
C PRO A 106 10.14 21.78 -6.04
N VAL A 107 9.48 22.77 -5.45
CA VAL A 107 8.03 22.72 -5.27
C VAL A 107 7.37 22.54 -6.64
N GLY A 108 6.70 21.41 -6.81
CA GLY A 108 5.96 21.09 -8.03
C GLY A 108 4.67 21.90 -8.17
N LYS A 109 3.83 21.51 -9.13
CA LYS A 109 2.46 22.05 -9.30
C LYS A 109 1.44 21.22 -8.51
N PRO A 110 0.28 21.80 -8.12
CA PRO A 110 -0.84 21.03 -7.61
C PRO A 110 -1.27 19.97 -8.63
N VAL A 111 -1.69 18.80 -8.15
CA VAL A 111 -2.31 17.78 -9.00
C VAL A 111 -3.78 18.19 -9.24
N PRO A 112 -4.25 18.24 -10.50
CA PRO A 112 -5.65 18.53 -10.80
C PRO A 112 -6.63 17.51 -10.20
N ASP A 113 -7.80 17.98 -9.77
CA ASP A 113 -8.82 17.13 -9.13
C ASP A 113 -9.33 16.03 -10.07
N ASP A 114 -9.43 16.32 -11.38
CA ASP A 114 -9.82 15.33 -12.40
C ASP A 114 -8.77 14.24 -12.60
N GLU A 115 -7.48 14.56 -12.51
CA GLU A 115 -6.40 13.56 -12.50
C GLU A 115 -6.46 12.66 -11.26
N ASN A 116 -6.74 13.24 -10.08
CA ASN A 116 -6.91 12.46 -8.85
C ASN A 116 -8.14 11.56 -8.93
N LEU A 117 -9.28 12.07 -9.39
CA LEU A 117 -10.51 11.27 -9.55
C LEU A 117 -10.31 10.13 -10.54
N ALA A 118 -9.62 10.36 -11.66
CA ALA A 118 -9.28 9.31 -12.61
C ALA A 118 -8.41 8.22 -11.97
N LEU A 119 -7.39 8.62 -11.20
CA LEU A 119 -6.52 7.68 -10.48
C LEU A 119 -7.29 6.89 -9.40
N VAL A 120 -8.17 7.53 -8.63
CA VAL A 120 -9.04 6.86 -7.65
C VAL A 120 -9.92 5.83 -8.34
N GLU A 121 -10.47 6.13 -9.51
CA GLU A 121 -11.33 5.19 -10.21
C GLU A 121 -10.53 4.02 -10.83
N GLU A 122 -9.33 4.26 -11.34
CA GLU A 122 -8.41 3.18 -11.72
C GLU A 122 -8.08 2.25 -10.53
N LEU A 123 -7.81 2.82 -9.35
CA LEU A 123 -7.56 2.06 -8.12
C LEU A 123 -8.81 1.30 -7.68
N ARG A 124 -9.99 1.91 -7.77
CA ARG A 124 -11.26 1.27 -7.44
C ARG A 124 -11.54 0.08 -8.35
N GLN A 125 -11.38 0.23 -9.66
CA GLN A 125 -11.56 -0.86 -10.62
C GLN A 125 -10.55 -1.98 -10.33
N LEU A 126 -9.27 -1.64 -10.12
CA LEU A 126 -8.26 -2.63 -9.75
C LEU A 126 -8.67 -3.42 -8.51
N PHE A 127 -8.90 -2.74 -7.39
CA PHE A 127 -9.08 -3.43 -6.11
C PHE A 127 -10.39 -4.19 -6.06
N LEU A 128 -11.50 -3.60 -6.51
CA LEU A 128 -12.82 -4.22 -6.40
C LEU A 128 -13.15 -5.21 -7.50
N ARG A 129 -12.54 -5.10 -8.69
CA ARG A 129 -12.84 -5.98 -9.84
C ARG A 129 -11.73 -6.95 -10.18
N ASP A 130 -10.48 -6.50 -10.16
CA ASP A 130 -9.35 -7.33 -10.60
C ASP A 130 -8.72 -8.14 -9.44
N LEU A 131 -8.82 -7.63 -8.21
CA LEU A 131 -8.11 -8.17 -7.04
C LEU A 131 -9.04 -8.65 -5.92
N ASP A 132 -10.36 -8.69 -6.14
CA ASP A 132 -11.36 -9.20 -5.21
C ASP A 132 -11.31 -8.60 -3.79
N ALA A 133 -10.93 -7.33 -3.65
CA ALA A 133 -11.07 -6.61 -2.38
C ALA A 133 -12.57 -6.39 -2.10
N ASN A 134 -13.00 -6.61 -0.85
CA ASN A 134 -14.40 -6.43 -0.47
C ASN A 134 -14.80 -4.94 -0.46
N ARG A 135 -13.83 -4.06 -0.14
CA ARG A 135 -14.05 -2.62 0.02
C ARG A 135 -12.85 -1.81 -0.46
N PHE A 136 -13.15 -0.62 -0.98
CA PHE A 136 -12.19 0.42 -1.32
C PHE A 136 -12.82 1.80 -1.01
N GLU A 137 -12.35 2.44 0.05
CA GLU A 137 -12.97 3.64 0.63
C GLU A 137 -11.92 4.65 1.12
N ALA A 138 -12.32 5.92 1.24
CA ALA A 138 -11.47 6.97 1.80
C ALA A 138 -11.29 6.75 3.32
N LEU A 139 -10.08 7.00 3.82
CA LEU A 139 -9.76 6.90 5.26
C LEU A 139 -9.86 8.23 6.00
N ASP A 140 -9.85 9.34 5.28
CA ASP A 140 -9.95 10.68 5.84
C ASP A 140 -10.78 11.61 4.93
N ASP A 141 -11.12 12.77 5.47
CA ASP A 141 -11.89 13.80 4.76
C ASP A 141 -11.05 14.56 3.73
N THR A 142 -9.78 14.17 3.53
CA THR A 142 -8.90 14.84 2.58
C THR A 142 -9.08 14.29 1.17
N GLU A 143 -9.79 13.17 0.99
CA GLU A 143 -9.96 12.49 -0.30
C GLU A 143 -8.65 12.09 -0.99
N HIS A 144 -7.55 12.00 -0.24
CA HIS A 144 -6.22 11.63 -0.74
C HIS A 144 -5.69 10.34 -0.12
N VAL A 145 -6.37 9.75 0.87
CA VAL A 145 -5.98 8.50 1.50
C VAL A 145 -7.10 7.49 1.35
N PHE A 146 -6.82 6.36 0.70
CA PHE A 146 -7.80 5.30 0.47
C PHE A 146 -7.27 3.96 0.97
N ALA A 147 -8.17 3.08 1.38
CA ALA A 147 -7.83 1.72 1.83
C ALA A 147 -8.62 0.66 1.08
N ALA A 148 -7.92 -0.38 0.64
CA ALA A 148 -8.48 -1.64 0.19
C ALA A 148 -8.44 -2.68 1.32
N TYR A 149 -9.51 -3.49 1.45
CA TYR A 149 -9.67 -4.50 2.49
C TYR A 149 -10.06 -5.88 1.91
N TRP A 150 -9.49 -6.96 2.47
CA TRP A 150 -9.79 -8.36 2.10
C TRP A 150 -10.32 -9.19 3.28
N GLY A 151 -11.57 -8.91 3.68
CA GLY A 151 -12.30 -9.61 4.74
C GLY A 151 -12.92 -10.93 4.28
#